data_AF-A0A7W3PHK8-F1
#
_entry.id   AF-A0A7W3PHK8-F1
#
_cell.length_a   1.000
_cell.length_b   1.000
_cell.length_c   1.000
_cell.angle_alpha   90.00
_cell.angle_beta   90.00
_cell.angle_gamma   90.00
#
_symmetry.space_group_name_H-M   'P 1'
#
loop_
_entity.id
_entity.type
_entity.pdbx_description
1 polymer ?
#
loop_
_entity_poly.entity_id
_entity_poly.type
_entity_poly.pdbx_seq_one_letter_code
_entity_poly.pdbx_strand_id
1 'polypeptide(L)'
;MTSPRFLGIDLAWRDSSPGRPANETGLAVIDADGTVLDAGWARGVDEVEVWIARWATPGSSIAIDAPVLVPNATGMRPSEREVARAYGRWHVSANASSASLPWLGGRTLGERLEARGMVYDDGVAERPTDRSSFFECYPYTTLVGMAELGYETRRPRYKRPDTTLPLGERRAARAAVCDDLIARMASLETATPALRVASHPVSRLLVDEPSPLVDRAYKHREDLLDALLCAWTASIRVQAPERVQVLGSDTRPDERGRRATIITPARDSQRLAGTGTGETVSADVGADGTPRADGGADGALRADGGVDGALRADGGADGAGRTGTARYDRSPST
;
A
#
# COMPACT_ATOMS: atom_id res chain seq x y z
N MET A 1 14.66 -14.33 21.56
CA MET A 1 14.28 -14.32 20.13
C MET A 1 13.83 -12.90 19.81
N THR A 2 14.26 -12.31 18.69
CA THR A 2 13.81 -10.98 18.28
C THR A 2 12.34 -11.06 17.85
N SER A 3 11.48 -10.19 18.39
CA SER A 3 10.07 -10.16 18.01
C SER A 3 9.89 -9.82 16.52
N PRO A 4 8.83 -10.32 15.86
CA PRO A 4 8.45 -9.90 14.52
C PRO A 4 8.23 -8.39 14.43
N ARG A 5 8.55 -7.81 13.27
CA ARG A 5 8.32 -6.40 12.96
C ARG A 5 7.35 -6.27 11.79
N PHE A 6 6.69 -5.12 11.71
CA PHE A 6 5.74 -4.79 10.65
C PHE A 6 6.29 -3.63 9.84
N LEU A 7 6.61 -3.89 8.57
CA LEU A 7 7.22 -2.93 7.68
C LEU A 7 6.16 -2.45 6.67
N GLY A 8 6.19 -1.16 6.36
CA GLY A 8 5.31 -0.54 5.38
C GLY A 8 6.10 0.28 4.38
N ILE A 9 5.78 0.10 3.10
CA ILE A 9 6.50 0.69 1.97
C ILE A 9 5.49 1.40 1.05
N ASP A 10 5.49 2.74 1.01
CA ASP A 10 4.83 3.50 -0.07
C ASP A 10 5.79 3.58 -1.25
N LEU A 11 5.78 2.54 -2.08
CA LEU A 11 6.82 2.32 -3.07
C LEU A 11 6.61 3.22 -4.29
N ALA A 12 7.67 3.88 -4.74
CA ALA A 12 7.68 4.48 -6.08
C ALA A 12 7.62 3.38 -7.16
N TRP A 13 6.56 3.36 -7.97
CA TRP A 13 6.36 2.30 -8.98
C TRP A 13 7.46 2.29 -10.08
N ARG A 14 8.10 3.43 -10.32
CA ARG A 14 9.20 3.55 -11.29
C ARG A 14 10.54 3.52 -10.56
N ASP A 15 11.39 2.58 -10.96
CA ASP A 15 12.76 2.49 -10.46
C ASP A 15 13.71 3.51 -11.14
N SER A 16 14.95 3.56 -10.67
CA SER A 16 16.02 4.36 -11.25
C SER A 16 16.38 3.88 -12.65
N SER A 17 16.68 4.84 -13.54
CA SER A 17 17.19 4.58 -14.89
C SER A 17 18.34 5.56 -15.18
N PRO A 18 19.23 5.27 -16.16
CA PRO A 18 20.33 6.17 -16.50
C PRO A 18 19.85 7.61 -16.73
N GLY A 19 20.39 8.56 -15.95
CA GLY A 19 20.02 9.98 -16.03
C GLY A 19 18.69 10.37 -15.39
N ARG A 20 17.93 9.43 -14.82
CA ARG A 20 16.64 9.69 -14.17
C ARG A 20 16.48 8.85 -12.89
N PRO A 21 16.71 9.45 -11.70
CA PRO A 21 16.54 8.73 -10.45
C PRO A 21 15.08 8.31 -10.22
N ALA A 22 14.91 7.27 -9.42
CA ALA A 22 13.62 6.89 -8.88
C ALA A 22 12.98 8.06 -8.12
N ASN A 23 11.65 8.06 -8.06
CA ASN A 23 10.96 8.90 -7.10
C ASN A 23 11.26 8.39 -5.68
N GLU A 24 10.95 9.23 -4.71
CA GLU A 24 11.07 8.86 -3.31
C GLU A 24 10.06 7.77 -2.93
N THR A 25 10.45 6.91 -1.99
CA THR A 25 9.66 5.85 -1.38
C THR A 25 9.60 6.11 0.10
N GLY A 26 8.40 6.12 0.67
CA GLY A 26 8.21 6.23 2.11
C GLY A 26 8.44 4.88 2.79
N LEU A 27 9.08 4.90 3.96
CA LEU A 27 9.44 3.71 4.72
C LEU A 27 9.04 3.88 6.18
N ALA A 28 8.42 2.87 6.76
CA ALA A 28 8.12 2.82 8.19
C ALA A 28 8.20 1.39 8.72
N VAL A 29 8.74 1.22 9.92
CA VAL A 29 8.72 -0.05 10.66
C VAL A 29 8.16 0.17 12.05
N ILE A 30 7.23 -0.69 12.45
CA ILE A 30 6.62 -0.70 13.77
C ILE A 30 6.82 -2.06 14.46
N ASP A 31 6.85 -2.06 15.80
CA ASP A 31 6.82 -3.27 16.61
C ASP A 31 5.38 -3.79 16.86
N ALA A 32 5.26 -4.86 17.66
CA ALA A 32 3.98 -5.46 18.03
C ALA A 32 3.04 -4.53 18.79
N ASP A 33 3.60 -3.61 19.57
CA ASP A 33 2.82 -2.66 20.34
C ASP A 33 2.42 -1.43 19.49
N GLY A 34 2.87 -1.33 18.24
CA GLY A 34 2.61 -0.21 17.35
C GLY A 34 3.58 0.95 17.50
N THR A 35 4.69 0.77 18.23
CA THR A 35 5.76 1.78 18.35
C THR A 35 6.54 1.84 17.05
N VAL A 36 6.76 3.05 16.53
CA VAL A 36 7.57 3.28 15.33
C VAL A 36 9.04 3.12 15.71
N LEU A 37 9.72 2.14 15.11
CA LEU A 37 11.13 1.85 15.35
C LEU A 37 12.04 2.67 14.44
N ASP A 38 11.59 2.92 13.20
CA ASP A 38 12.27 3.74 12.21
C ASP A 38 11.26 4.20 11.15
N ALA A 39 11.51 5.39 10.62
CA ALA A 39 10.68 6.00 9.60
C ALA A 39 11.56 6.93 8.75
N GLY A 40 11.34 6.96 7.45
CA GLY A 40 12.15 7.76 6.55
C GLY A 40 11.82 7.49 5.09
N TRP A 41 12.83 7.71 4.24
CA TRP A 41 12.68 7.63 2.80
C TRP A 41 13.90 6.99 2.15
N ALA A 42 13.67 6.38 0.98
CA ALA A 42 14.70 5.85 0.10
C ALA A 42 14.38 6.17 -1.36
N ARG A 43 15.34 5.97 -2.27
CA ARG A 43 15.12 6.09 -3.72
C ARG A 43 15.60 4.85 -4.45
N GLY A 44 14.65 4.18 -5.10
CA GLY A 44 14.89 3.02 -5.94
C GLY A 44 14.90 1.71 -5.16
N VAL A 45 14.75 0.61 -5.88
CA VAL A 45 14.55 -0.73 -5.28
C VAL A 45 15.77 -1.17 -4.46
N ASP A 46 16.99 -0.79 -4.88
CA ASP A 46 18.24 -1.14 -4.18
C ASP A 46 18.25 -0.63 -2.73
N GLU A 47 17.95 0.65 -2.51
CA GLU A 47 17.96 1.24 -1.17
C GLU A 47 16.82 0.68 -0.29
N VAL A 48 15.66 0.44 -0.89
CA VAL A 48 14.50 -0.17 -0.20
C VAL A 48 14.82 -1.60 0.26
N GLU A 49 15.44 -2.41 -0.60
CA GLU A 49 15.85 -3.77 -0.26
C GLU A 49 16.85 -3.80 0.91
N VAL A 50 17.85 -2.91 0.87
CA VAL A 50 18.84 -2.77 1.96
C VAL A 50 18.17 -2.37 3.27
N TRP A 51 17.20 -1.44 3.21
CA TRP A 51 16.45 -1.01 4.39
C TRP A 51 15.58 -2.16 4.96
N ILE A 52 14.88 -2.92 4.10
CA ILE A 52 14.11 -4.09 4.52
C ILE A 52 15.03 -5.12 5.18
N ALA A 53 16.20 -5.42 4.60
CA ALA A 53 17.15 -6.39 5.16
C ALA A 53 17.69 -5.98 6.54
N ARG A 54 17.81 -4.66 6.80
CA ARG A 54 18.22 -4.13 8.11
C ARG A 54 17.15 -4.32 9.18
N TRP A 55 15.89 -4.13 8.80
CA TRP A 55 14.79 -4.05 9.76
C TRP A 55 14.00 -5.34 9.90
N ALA A 56 13.93 -6.19 8.89
CA ALA A 56 13.20 -7.44 8.96
C ALA A 56 13.87 -8.43 9.94
N THR A 57 13.05 -9.00 10.82
CA THR A 57 13.39 -10.14 11.68
C THR A 57 12.60 -11.38 11.24
N PRO A 58 13.00 -12.60 11.65
CA PRO A 58 12.18 -13.80 11.47
C PRO A 58 10.71 -13.56 11.87
N GLY A 59 9.78 -13.98 11.03
CA GLY A 59 8.34 -13.79 11.23
C GLY A 59 7.79 -12.39 10.90
N SER A 60 8.64 -11.43 10.50
CA SER A 60 8.19 -10.08 10.09
C SER A 60 7.24 -10.11 8.90
N SER A 61 6.36 -9.11 8.81
CA SER A 61 5.42 -8.93 7.71
C SER A 61 5.62 -7.56 7.05
N ILE A 62 5.69 -7.53 5.72
CA ILE A 62 6.03 -6.35 4.93
C ILE A 62 4.88 -6.06 3.97
N ALA A 63 4.19 -4.93 4.16
CA ALA A 63 3.15 -4.46 3.27
C ALA A 63 3.72 -3.44 2.26
N ILE A 64 3.44 -3.65 0.97
CA ILE A 64 3.99 -2.84 -0.12
C ILE A 64 2.84 -2.22 -0.92
N ASP A 65 2.77 -0.88 -1.00
CA ASP A 65 1.84 -0.14 -1.89
C ASP A 65 2.35 -0.13 -3.34
N ALA A 66 2.45 -1.32 -3.92
CA ALA A 66 2.72 -1.49 -5.34
C ALA A 66 2.38 -2.93 -5.79
N PRO A 67 2.07 -3.12 -7.08
CA PRO A 67 1.96 -4.44 -7.68
C PRO A 67 3.24 -5.26 -7.51
N VAL A 68 3.22 -6.31 -6.67
CA VAL A 68 4.40 -7.18 -6.44
C VAL A 68 4.39 -8.45 -7.30
N LEU A 69 3.20 -8.91 -7.68
CA LEU A 69 3.02 -10.02 -8.62
C LEU A 69 2.09 -9.59 -9.75
N VAL A 70 2.62 -9.55 -10.97
CA VAL A 70 1.93 -9.03 -12.16
C VAL A 70 1.98 -10.07 -13.28
N PRO A 71 1.07 -11.07 -13.27
CA PRO A 71 1.11 -12.20 -14.21
C PRO A 71 0.44 -11.87 -15.56
N ASN A 72 -0.44 -10.86 -15.60
CA ASN A 72 -1.15 -10.47 -16.82
C ASN A 72 -0.25 -9.67 -17.77
N ALA A 73 -0.27 -10.03 -19.05
CA ALA A 73 0.47 -9.32 -20.09
C ALA A 73 -0.03 -7.87 -20.25
N THR A 74 -1.35 -7.68 -20.25
CA THR A 74 -2.03 -6.39 -20.44
C THR A 74 -3.26 -6.28 -19.53
N GLY A 75 -3.85 -5.09 -19.44
CA GLY A 75 -5.14 -4.86 -18.76
C GLY A 75 -5.04 -4.81 -17.24
N MET A 76 -6.18 -5.01 -16.57
CA MET A 76 -6.33 -4.93 -15.12
C MET A 76 -6.32 -6.34 -14.50
N ARG A 77 -5.75 -6.51 -13.31
CA ARG A 77 -5.77 -7.77 -12.56
C ARG A 77 -7.14 -8.02 -11.91
N PRO A 78 -7.52 -9.29 -11.66
CA PRO A 78 -8.75 -9.60 -10.92
C PRO A 78 -8.82 -8.93 -9.54
N SER A 79 -7.72 -8.93 -8.78
CA SER A 79 -7.62 -8.25 -7.47
C SER A 79 -7.94 -6.76 -7.54
N GLU A 80 -7.44 -6.06 -8.56
CA GLU A 80 -7.73 -4.62 -8.79
C GLU A 80 -9.21 -4.36 -9.12
N ARG A 81 -9.84 -5.25 -9.90
CA ARG A 81 -11.29 -5.19 -10.15
C ARG A 81 -12.10 -5.42 -8.88
N GLU A 82 -11.65 -6.35 -8.05
CA GLU A 82 -12.29 -6.65 -6.78
C GLU A 82 -12.16 -5.50 -5.77
N VAL A 83 -11.08 -4.72 -5.80
CA VAL A 83 -11.00 -3.45 -5.05
C VAL A 83 -12.17 -2.54 -5.41
N ALA A 84 -12.42 -2.33 -6.71
CA ALA A 84 -13.52 -1.47 -7.15
C ALA A 84 -14.90 -2.03 -6.75
N ARG A 85 -15.07 -3.36 -6.77
CA ARG A 85 -16.33 -4.01 -6.33
C ARG A 85 -16.56 -3.87 -4.83
N ALA A 86 -15.54 -4.13 -4.02
CA ALA A 86 -15.63 -4.14 -2.56
C ALA A 86 -15.66 -2.73 -1.96
N TYR A 87 -14.90 -1.79 -2.53
CA TYR A 87 -14.65 -0.48 -1.92
C TYR A 87 -15.11 0.71 -2.77
N GLY A 88 -15.68 0.47 -3.97
CA GLY A 88 -16.11 1.52 -4.90
C GLY A 88 -17.16 2.48 -4.32
N ARG A 89 -18.02 1.99 -3.41
CA ARG A 89 -18.98 2.83 -2.66
C ARG A 89 -18.29 3.95 -1.88
N TRP A 90 -17.06 3.73 -1.39
CA TRP A 90 -16.24 4.73 -0.69
C TRP A 90 -15.29 5.48 -1.64
N HIS A 91 -15.56 5.37 -2.94
CA HIS A 91 -14.79 5.93 -4.04
C HIS A 91 -13.37 5.36 -4.16
N VAL A 92 -13.11 4.14 -3.66
CA VAL A 92 -11.80 3.51 -3.78
C VAL A 92 -11.79 2.55 -4.97
N SER A 93 -10.80 2.72 -5.86
CA SER A 93 -10.50 1.82 -6.97
C SER A 93 -8.98 1.77 -7.15
N ALA A 94 -8.45 0.61 -7.56
CA ALA A 94 -7.03 0.45 -7.85
C ALA A 94 -6.72 0.85 -9.31
N ASN A 95 -5.49 1.31 -9.56
CA ASN A 95 -5.02 1.47 -10.93
C ASN A 95 -4.76 0.09 -11.55
N ALA A 96 -4.94 -0.03 -12.86
CA ALA A 96 -4.56 -1.25 -13.56
C ALA A 96 -3.04 -1.43 -13.54
N SER A 97 -2.57 -2.65 -13.32
CA SER A 97 -1.18 -3.03 -13.56
C SER A 97 -1.08 -4.25 -14.47
N SER A 98 -0.05 -4.24 -15.31
CA SER A 98 0.25 -5.31 -16.27
C SER A 98 1.71 -5.29 -16.66
N ALA A 99 2.21 -6.41 -17.17
CA ALA A 99 3.60 -6.54 -17.59
C ALA A 99 3.98 -5.60 -18.76
N SER A 100 3.00 -5.05 -19.49
CA SER A 100 3.24 -4.05 -20.53
C SER A 100 3.60 -2.66 -20.00
N LEU A 101 3.42 -2.39 -18.71
CA LEU A 101 3.76 -1.08 -18.14
C LEU A 101 5.26 -0.98 -17.83
N PRO A 102 5.90 0.19 -18.04
CA PRO A 102 7.34 0.34 -17.84
C PRO A 102 7.73 0.62 -16.37
N TRP A 103 6.78 0.67 -15.44
CA TRP A 103 7.00 0.98 -14.02
C TRP A 103 6.65 -0.23 -13.14
N LEU A 104 7.56 -1.21 -13.09
CA LEU A 104 7.38 -2.49 -12.39
C LEU A 104 8.21 -2.59 -11.10
N GLY A 105 8.46 -1.48 -10.41
CA GLY A 105 9.31 -1.43 -9.20
C GLY A 105 8.85 -2.39 -8.11
N GLY A 106 7.54 -2.55 -7.91
CA GLY A 106 6.98 -3.52 -6.94
C GLY A 106 7.30 -4.97 -7.30
N ARG A 107 7.19 -5.32 -8.59
CA ARG A 107 7.55 -6.64 -9.10
C ARG A 107 9.04 -6.91 -8.93
N THR A 108 9.89 -5.95 -9.31
CA THR A 108 11.35 -6.06 -9.13
C THR A 108 11.70 -6.26 -7.66
N LEU A 109 11.10 -5.47 -6.76
CA LEU A 109 11.32 -5.62 -5.31
C LEU A 109 10.87 -7.01 -4.83
N GLY A 110 9.67 -7.47 -5.21
CA GLY A 110 9.16 -8.79 -4.84
C GLY A 110 10.08 -9.93 -5.28
N GLU A 111 10.53 -9.94 -6.53
CA GLU A 111 11.46 -10.95 -7.06
C GLU A 111 12.78 -10.98 -6.26
N ARG A 112 13.29 -9.82 -5.84
CA ARG A 112 14.50 -9.73 -5.00
C ARG A 112 14.27 -10.20 -3.58
N LEU A 113 13.14 -9.86 -2.96
CA LEU A 113 12.80 -10.32 -1.61
C LEU A 113 12.67 -11.85 -1.57
N GLU A 114 12.07 -12.47 -2.60
CA GLU A 114 12.04 -13.93 -2.73
C GLU A 114 13.45 -14.52 -2.89
N ALA A 115 14.31 -13.89 -3.69
CA ALA A 115 15.71 -14.34 -3.84
C ALA A 115 16.51 -14.27 -2.53
N ARG A 116 16.10 -13.40 -1.59
CA ARG A 116 16.65 -13.34 -0.22
C ARG A 116 16.04 -14.37 0.75
N GLY A 117 15.12 -15.20 0.28
CA GLY A 117 14.45 -16.23 1.09
C GLY A 117 13.22 -15.73 1.86
N MET A 118 12.73 -14.52 1.58
CA MET A 118 11.42 -14.08 2.10
C MET A 118 10.28 -14.76 1.33
N VAL A 119 9.14 -14.92 1.98
CA VAL A 119 7.97 -15.59 1.40
C VAL A 119 7.00 -14.55 0.88
N TYR A 120 6.60 -14.69 -0.39
CA TYR A 120 5.45 -13.95 -0.90
C TYR A 120 4.17 -14.50 -0.26
N ASP A 121 3.47 -13.63 0.44
CA ASP A 121 2.22 -13.94 1.12
C ASP A 121 1.05 -13.50 0.24
N ASP A 122 0.44 -14.48 -0.43
CA ASP A 122 -0.73 -14.27 -1.30
C ASP A 122 -2.05 -14.24 -0.53
N GLY A 123 -2.01 -14.40 0.80
CA GLY A 123 -3.19 -14.36 1.67
C GLY A 123 -3.98 -15.67 1.75
N VAL A 124 -3.69 -16.65 0.89
CA VAL A 124 -4.42 -17.93 0.84
C VAL A 124 -3.68 -19.01 1.64
N ALA A 125 -2.36 -19.06 1.51
CA ALA A 125 -1.54 -19.98 2.29
C ALA A 125 -1.30 -19.50 3.72
N GLU A 126 -1.03 -20.42 4.63
CA GLU A 126 -0.57 -20.08 5.97
C GLU A 126 0.75 -19.30 5.91
N ARG A 127 0.82 -18.22 6.68
CA ARG A 127 1.99 -17.35 6.73
C ARG A 127 3.10 -18.00 7.54
N PRO A 128 4.38 -17.95 7.10
CA PRO A 128 5.49 -18.47 7.88
C PRO A 128 5.70 -17.65 9.17
N THR A 129 6.05 -18.33 10.26
CA THR A 129 6.40 -17.70 11.55
C THR A 129 7.90 -17.60 11.75
N ASP A 130 8.68 -18.39 11.03
CA ASP A 130 10.15 -18.49 11.10
C ASP A 130 10.87 -17.64 10.03
N ARG A 131 10.14 -17.18 9.02
CA ARG A 131 10.66 -16.37 7.92
C ARG A 131 9.87 -15.09 7.75
N SER A 132 10.52 -14.04 7.28
CA SER A 132 9.83 -12.81 6.92
C SER A 132 8.99 -13.03 5.65
N SER A 133 7.84 -12.38 5.61
CA SER A 133 6.89 -12.45 4.49
C SER A 133 6.55 -11.05 3.99
N PHE A 134 6.18 -10.94 2.72
CA PHE A 134 5.75 -9.67 2.12
C PHE A 134 4.50 -9.85 1.27
N PHE A 135 3.68 -8.81 1.18
CA PHE A 135 2.44 -8.83 0.42
C PHE A 135 2.13 -7.45 -0.17
N GLU A 136 1.29 -7.45 -1.21
CA GLU A 136 0.75 -6.24 -1.80
C GLU A 136 -0.44 -5.72 -0.99
N CYS A 137 -0.39 -4.46 -0.61
CA CYS A 137 -1.48 -3.75 0.04
C CYS A 137 -1.93 -2.55 -0.80
N TYR A 138 -3.03 -1.92 -0.40
CA TYR A 138 -3.47 -0.67 -1.01
C TYR A 138 -3.97 0.28 0.09
N PRO A 139 -3.20 1.31 0.50
CA PRO A 139 -3.53 2.14 1.67
C PRO A 139 -4.93 2.74 1.67
N TYR A 140 -5.48 3.07 0.49
CA TYR A 140 -6.85 3.56 0.39
C TYR A 140 -7.90 2.58 0.89
N THR A 141 -7.70 1.26 0.74
CA THR A 141 -8.63 0.27 1.28
C THR A 141 -8.47 0.13 2.79
N THR A 142 -7.26 0.31 3.35
CA THR A 142 -7.07 0.45 4.81
C THR A 142 -7.83 1.66 5.37
N LEU A 143 -7.75 2.81 4.70
CA LEU A 143 -8.42 4.05 5.15
C LEU A 143 -9.92 3.88 5.34
N VAL A 144 -10.59 3.24 4.39
CA VAL A 144 -12.05 3.03 4.44
C VAL A 144 -12.43 1.70 5.09
N GLY A 145 -11.49 0.76 5.21
CA GLY A 145 -11.68 -0.57 5.78
C GLY A 145 -11.62 -0.59 7.30
N MET A 146 -10.90 0.35 7.90
CA MET A 146 -10.82 0.48 9.36
C MET A 146 -11.90 1.44 9.85
N ALA A 147 -12.67 1.01 10.85
CA ALA A 147 -13.72 1.82 11.46
C ALA A 147 -13.11 2.99 12.26
N GLU A 148 -11.94 2.75 12.86
CA GLU A 148 -11.16 3.67 13.67
C GLU A 148 -10.79 4.96 12.93
N LEU A 149 -10.66 4.91 11.60
CA LEU A 149 -10.36 6.09 10.79
C LEU A 149 -11.62 6.89 10.41
N GLY A 150 -12.82 6.37 10.64
CA GLY A 150 -14.08 7.11 10.53
C GLY A 150 -14.52 7.48 9.10
N TYR A 151 -13.92 6.89 8.06
CA TYR A 151 -14.30 7.16 6.66
C TYR A 151 -15.50 6.31 6.21
N GLU A 152 -16.68 6.57 6.77
CA GLU A 152 -17.90 5.78 6.51
C GLU A 152 -18.55 6.02 5.14
N THR A 153 -18.28 7.17 4.53
CA THR A 153 -18.95 7.58 3.28
C THR A 153 -18.00 7.60 2.08
N ARG A 154 -16.78 8.10 2.26
CA ARG A 154 -15.77 8.21 1.21
C ARG A 154 -14.37 8.33 1.80
N ARG A 155 -13.37 7.90 1.02
CA ARG A 155 -11.95 8.12 1.33
C ARG A 155 -11.59 9.61 1.40
N PRO A 156 -10.56 10.00 2.18
CA PRO A 156 -10.03 11.36 2.16
C PRO A 156 -9.36 11.69 0.82
N ARG A 157 -9.50 12.93 0.36
CA ARG A 157 -8.79 13.48 -0.83
C ARG A 157 -7.44 14.11 -0.44
N TYR A 158 -6.56 13.33 0.19
CA TYR A 158 -5.24 13.80 0.59
C TYR A 158 -4.20 13.69 -0.54
N LYS A 159 -4.20 12.67 -1.40
CA LYS A 159 -3.18 12.58 -2.47
C LYS A 159 -3.39 13.60 -3.61
N ARG A 160 -4.64 13.78 -4.07
CA ARG A 160 -4.98 14.58 -5.25
C ARG A 160 -5.78 15.84 -4.88
N PRO A 161 -5.47 17.00 -5.51
CA PRO A 161 -6.24 18.22 -5.29
C PRO A 161 -7.70 18.06 -5.73
N ASP A 162 -8.62 18.71 -5.02
CA ASP A 162 -10.02 18.76 -5.41
C ASP A 162 -10.22 19.74 -6.58
N THR A 163 -10.54 19.20 -7.75
CA THR A 163 -10.70 20.00 -8.96
C THR A 163 -12.00 20.79 -9.01
N THR A 164 -12.96 20.53 -8.10
CA THR A 164 -14.18 21.35 -7.99
C THR A 164 -13.93 22.67 -7.26
N LEU A 165 -12.79 22.80 -6.56
CA LEU A 165 -12.41 24.03 -5.87
C LEU A 165 -11.66 25.00 -6.81
N PRO A 166 -11.69 26.32 -6.53
CA PRO A 166 -10.85 27.30 -7.20
C PRO A 166 -9.36 26.94 -7.09
N LEU A 167 -8.59 27.19 -8.17
CA LEU A 167 -7.18 26.76 -8.27
C LEU A 167 -6.33 27.21 -7.06
N GLY A 168 -6.54 28.43 -6.57
CA GLY A 168 -5.79 28.99 -5.43
C GLY A 168 -6.08 28.31 -4.09
N GLU A 169 -7.22 27.63 -3.95
CA GLU A 169 -7.65 27.00 -2.70
C GLU A 169 -7.28 25.51 -2.64
N ARG A 170 -7.03 24.87 -3.78
CA ARG A 170 -6.88 23.40 -3.86
C ARG A 170 -5.75 22.84 -2.99
N ARG A 171 -4.61 23.53 -2.92
CA ARG A 171 -3.46 23.11 -2.11
C ARG A 171 -3.77 23.18 -0.62
N ALA A 172 -4.39 24.27 -0.17
CA ALA A 172 -4.80 24.45 1.22
C ALA A 172 -5.87 23.43 1.63
N ALA A 173 -6.88 23.21 0.78
CA ALA A 173 -7.91 22.21 1.04
C ALA A 173 -7.35 20.78 1.12
N ARG A 174 -6.41 20.41 0.23
CA ARG A 174 -5.72 19.11 0.28
C ARG A 174 -4.90 18.97 1.56
N ALA A 175 -4.15 20.01 1.95
CA ALA A 175 -3.37 20.02 3.19
C ALA A 175 -4.26 19.85 4.42
N ALA A 176 -5.39 20.55 4.51
CA ALA A 176 -6.35 20.39 5.61
C ALA A 176 -6.92 18.96 5.71
N VAL A 177 -7.21 18.32 4.57
CA VAL A 177 -7.65 16.91 4.54
C VAL A 177 -6.53 15.95 4.99
N CYS A 178 -5.28 16.25 4.64
CA CYS A 178 -4.13 15.48 5.11
C CYS A 178 -3.95 15.58 6.62
N ASP A 179 -4.06 16.79 7.18
CA ASP A 179 -3.92 17.01 8.62
C ASP A 179 -5.08 16.37 9.41
N ASP A 180 -6.31 16.35 8.89
CA ASP A 180 -7.41 15.56 9.47
C ASP A 180 -7.10 14.05 9.46
N LEU A 181 -6.53 13.52 8.37
CA LEU A 181 -6.11 12.12 8.30
C LEU A 181 -5.00 11.82 9.33
N ILE A 182 -4.02 12.71 9.48
CA ILE A 182 -2.94 12.55 10.47
C ILE A 182 -3.49 12.57 11.89
N ALA A 183 -4.43 13.47 12.20
CA ALA A 183 -5.09 13.51 13.50
C ALA A 183 -5.85 12.21 13.81
N ARG A 184 -6.55 11.65 12.82
CA ARG A 184 -7.20 10.33 12.95
C ARG A 184 -6.18 9.21 13.17
N MET A 185 -5.06 9.23 12.44
CA MET A 185 -4.00 8.24 12.63
C MET A 185 -3.32 8.36 13.99
N ALA A 186 -3.15 9.57 14.53
CA ALA A 186 -2.62 9.77 15.87
C ALA A 186 -3.51 9.15 16.96
N SER A 187 -4.84 9.10 16.73
CA SER A 187 -5.79 8.45 17.66
C SER A 187 -5.68 6.91 17.69
N LEU A 188 -4.98 6.30 16.74
CA LEU A 188 -4.78 4.84 16.66
C LEU A 188 -3.87 4.29 17.76
N GLU A 189 -3.30 5.14 18.63
CA GLU A 189 -2.52 4.67 19.78
C GLU A 189 -3.34 3.82 20.76
N THR A 190 -4.66 3.97 20.74
CA THR A 190 -5.62 3.20 21.56
C THR A 190 -6.38 2.12 20.76
N ALA A 191 -6.09 1.97 19.46
CA ALA A 191 -6.68 0.93 18.62
C ALA A 191 -6.05 -0.44 18.87
N THR A 192 -6.69 -1.50 18.36
CA THR A 192 -6.16 -2.87 18.41
C THR A 192 -6.14 -3.47 16.99
N PRO A 193 -4.97 -3.60 16.34
CA PRO A 193 -3.63 -3.26 16.83
C PRO A 193 -3.40 -1.74 16.87
N ALA A 194 -2.53 -1.29 17.77
CA ALA A 194 -2.21 0.14 17.91
C ALA A 194 -1.25 0.63 16.81
N LEU A 195 -1.26 1.94 16.57
CA LEU A 195 -0.21 2.67 15.85
C LEU A 195 0.11 3.95 16.62
N ARG A 196 1.33 4.07 17.14
CA ARG A 196 1.80 5.24 17.90
C ARG A 196 2.60 6.18 17.00
N VAL A 197 1.92 6.94 16.14
CA VAL A 197 2.55 7.83 15.14
C VAL A 197 3.60 8.76 15.76
N ALA A 198 3.33 9.31 16.95
CA ALA A 198 4.23 10.25 17.63
C ALA A 198 5.41 9.59 18.37
N SER A 199 5.57 8.26 18.32
CA SER A 199 6.61 7.55 19.09
C SER A 199 8.03 7.68 18.53
N HIS A 200 8.20 8.04 17.25
CA HIS A 200 9.50 8.24 16.61
C HIS A 200 9.67 9.69 16.14
N PRO A 201 10.86 10.31 16.26
CA PRO A 201 11.07 11.72 15.90
C PRO A 201 10.63 12.07 14.47
N VAL A 202 10.89 11.20 13.48
CA VAL A 202 10.53 11.47 12.08
C VAL A 202 9.02 11.43 11.85
N SER A 203 8.32 10.41 12.36
CA SER A 203 6.87 10.30 12.20
C SER A 203 6.12 11.30 13.08
N ARG A 204 6.70 11.73 14.20
CA ARG A 204 6.15 12.79 15.05
C ARG A 204 6.01 14.12 14.31
N LEU A 205 6.88 14.43 13.35
CA LEU A 205 6.74 15.64 12.51
C LEU A 205 5.42 15.66 11.72
N LEU A 206 4.79 14.51 11.46
CA LEU A 206 3.45 14.48 10.91
C LEU A 206 2.44 15.16 11.85
N VAL A 207 2.55 14.90 13.15
CA VAL A 207 1.64 15.43 14.16
C VAL A 207 1.99 16.87 14.55
N ASP A 208 3.29 17.17 14.67
CA ASP A 208 3.76 18.46 15.21
C ASP A 208 3.74 19.60 14.18
N GLU A 209 3.82 19.28 12.89
CA GLU A 209 3.88 20.27 11.80
C GLU A 209 2.65 20.18 10.89
N PRO A 210 2.14 21.31 10.36
CA PRO A 210 1.05 21.30 9.39
C PRO A 210 1.51 20.77 8.03
N SER A 211 0.58 20.25 7.23
CA SER A 211 0.89 19.80 5.88
C SER A 211 1.36 20.96 4.98
N PRO A 212 2.50 20.84 4.29
CA PRO A 212 3.04 21.92 3.47
C PRO A 212 2.22 22.10 2.19
N LEU A 213 2.14 23.33 1.68
CA LEU A 213 1.38 23.61 0.45
C LEU A 213 2.19 23.34 -0.82
N VAL A 214 3.52 23.29 -0.73
CA VAL A 214 4.42 23.06 -1.86
C VAL A 214 4.40 21.59 -2.25
N ASP A 215 4.07 21.29 -3.51
CA ASP A 215 3.77 19.91 -3.97
C ASP A 215 4.89 18.90 -3.70
N ARG A 216 6.16 19.30 -3.84
CA ARG A 216 7.29 18.41 -3.55
C ARG A 216 7.40 18.07 -2.06
N ALA A 217 7.29 19.08 -1.19
CA ALA A 217 7.31 18.87 0.26
C ALA A 217 6.07 18.12 0.74
N TYR A 218 4.93 18.35 0.08
CA TYR A 218 3.69 17.62 0.34
C TYR A 218 3.85 16.14 -0.01
N LYS A 219 4.39 15.81 -1.18
CA LYS A 219 4.60 14.42 -1.58
C LYS A 219 5.58 13.70 -0.64
N HIS A 220 6.68 14.35 -0.25
CA HIS A 220 7.61 13.82 0.77
C HIS A 220 6.87 13.44 2.07
N ARG A 221 5.99 14.30 2.57
CA ARG A 221 5.17 14.03 3.75
C ARG A 221 4.14 12.92 3.53
N GLU A 222 3.47 12.93 2.38
CA GLU A 222 2.49 11.91 1.96
C GLU A 222 3.12 10.52 1.90
N ASP A 223 4.33 10.39 1.34
CA ASP A 223 5.05 9.12 1.24
C ASP A 223 5.23 8.46 2.62
N LEU A 224 5.62 9.24 3.63
CA LEU A 224 5.79 8.74 5.00
C LEU A 224 4.44 8.35 5.64
N LEU A 225 3.40 9.14 5.39
CA LEU A 225 2.04 8.86 5.88
C LEU A 225 1.54 7.50 5.36
N ASP A 226 1.70 7.26 4.06
CA ASP A 226 1.27 6.03 3.42
C ASP A 226 2.13 4.83 3.83
N ALA A 227 3.43 5.02 4.07
CA ALA A 227 4.29 3.99 4.62
C ALA A 227 3.85 3.55 6.03
N LEU A 228 3.42 4.48 6.88
CA LEU A 228 2.86 4.16 8.21
C LEU A 228 1.53 3.40 8.10
N LEU A 229 0.66 3.79 7.16
CA LEU A 229 -0.58 3.04 6.87
C LEU A 229 -0.27 1.61 6.38
N CYS A 230 0.74 1.45 5.53
CA CYS A 230 1.21 0.13 5.10
C CYS A 230 1.71 -0.69 6.31
N ALA A 231 2.54 -0.10 7.17
CA ALA A 231 3.10 -0.80 8.33
C ALA A 231 2.00 -1.25 9.29
N TRP A 232 0.99 -0.41 9.52
CA TRP A 232 -0.18 -0.78 10.30
C TRP A 232 -1.04 -1.85 9.61
N THR A 233 -1.14 -1.82 8.28
CA THR A 233 -1.78 -2.90 7.52
C THR A 233 -1.06 -4.24 7.70
N ALA A 234 0.27 -4.24 7.72
CA ALA A 234 1.07 -5.43 8.02
C ALA A 234 0.85 -5.93 9.45
N SER A 235 0.71 -5.03 10.44
CA SER A 235 0.42 -5.44 11.82
C SER A 235 -0.99 -6.03 11.96
N ILE A 236 -2.00 -5.43 11.33
CA ILE A 236 -3.37 -5.96 11.29
C ILE A 236 -3.39 -7.35 10.66
N ARG A 237 -2.71 -7.55 9.52
CA ARG A 237 -2.66 -8.87 8.86
C ARG A 237 -2.15 -9.97 9.79
N VAL A 238 -1.21 -9.66 10.68
CA VAL A 238 -0.61 -10.65 11.57
C VAL A 238 -1.37 -10.80 12.88
N GLN A 239 -1.79 -9.69 13.48
CA GLN A 239 -2.35 -9.66 14.84
C GLN A 239 -3.88 -9.80 14.85
N ALA A 240 -4.54 -9.47 13.75
CA ALA A 240 -5.99 -9.50 13.59
C ALA A 240 -6.36 -9.97 12.16
N PRO A 241 -5.95 -11.17 11.74
CA PRO A 241 -6.16 -11.68 10.38
C PRO A 241 -7.64 -11.75 9.99
N GLU A 242 -8.54 -11.92 10.95
CA GLU A 242 -9.99 -11.85 10.74
C GLU A 242 -10.47 -10.49 10.23
N ARG A 243 -9.71 -9.41 10.48
CA ARG A 243 -10.04 -8.05 10.03
C ARG A 243 -9.61 -7.76 8.59
N VAL A 244 -8.91 -8.69 7.93
CA VAL A 244 -8.52 -8.54 6.53
C VAL A 244 -9.39 -9.39 5.60
N GLN A 245 -9.35 -9.06 4.32
CA GLN A 245 -9.81 -9.90 3.22
C GLN A 245 -8.72 -9.97 2.13
N VAL A 246 -8.79 -11.01 1.32
CA VAL A 246 -7.85 -11.26 0.22
C VAL A 246 -8.60 -11.09 -1.09
N LEU A 247 -8.23 -10.08 -1.86
CA LEU A 247 -8.81 -9.81 -3.18
C LEU A 247 -8.00 -10.52 -4.25
N GLY A 248 -8.66 -11.23 -5.15
CA GLY A 248 -8.06 -12.07 -6.19
C GLY A 248 -7.75 -13.50 -5.75
N SER A 249 -8.27 -13.95 -4.60
CA SER A 249 -8.03 -15.30 -4.05
C SER A 249 -8.49 -16.42 -4.97
N ASP A 250 -9.53 -16.19 -5.77
CA ASP A 250 -10.15 -17.19 -6.65
C ASP A 250 -9.43 -17.32 -8.00
N THR A 251 -8.35 -16.55 -8.20
CA THR A 251 -7.56 -16.62 -9.42
C THR A 251 -6.74 -17.90 -9.47
N ARG A 252 -6.52 -18.39 -10.70
CA ARG A 252 -5.62 -19.52 -10.93
C ARG A 252 -4.20 -19.13 -10.47
N PRO A 253 -3.55 -19.91 -9.60
CA PRO A 253 -2.18 -19.64 -9.20
C PRO A 253 -1.21 -19.81 -10.38
N ASP A 254 -0.06 -19.13 -10.31
CA ASP A 254 1.04 -19.32 -11.24
C ASP A 254 1.75 -20.68 -11.03
N GLU A 255 2.77 -20.97 -11.84
CA GLU A 255 3.52 -22.24 -11.78
C GLU A 255 4.22 -22.45 -10.44
N ARG A 256 4.43 -21.39 -9.65
CA ARG A 256 5.02 -21.43 -8.31
C ARG A 256 3.95 -21.48 -7.21
N GLY A 257 2.68 -21.61 -7.57
CA GLY A 257 1.54 -21.69 -6.65
C GLY A 257 1.05 -20.33 -6.14
N ARG A 258 1.54 -19.21 -6.67
CA ARG A 258 1.27 -17.86 -6.17
C ARG A 258 0.09 -17.22 -6.88
N ARG A 259 -0.70 -16.41 -6.17
CA ARG A 259 -1.79 -15.60 -6.75
C ARG A 259 -1.49 -14.13 -6.66
N ALA A 260 -1.87 -13.36 -7.68
CA ALA A 260 -1.69 -11.91 -7.70
C ALA A 260 -2.79 -11.22 -6.89
N THR A 261 -2.66 -11.26 -5.57
CA THR A 261 -3.68 -10.76 -4.63
C THR A 261 -3.35 -9.38 -4.05
N ILE A 262 -4.38 -8.72 -3.51
CA ILE A 262 -4.25 -7.54 -2.66
C ILE A 262 -4.84 -7.90 -1.30
N ILE A 263 -4.07 -7.72 -0.24
CA ILE A 263 -4.51 -8.04 1.13
C ILE A 263 -4.82 -6.74 1.85
N THR A 264 -6.05 -6.64 2.35
CA THR A 264 -6.56 -5.37 2.84
C THR A 264 -7.49 -5.53 4.03
N PRO A 265 -7.48 -4.59 5.00
CA PRO A 265 -8.51 -4.50 6.02
C PRO A 265 -9.90 -4.31 5.41
N ALA A 266 -10.92 -4.87 6.04
CA ALA A 266 -12.29 -4.83 5.56
C ALA A 266 -13.31 -4.78 6.70
N ARG A 267 -14.33 -3.94 6.52
CA ARG A 267 -15.60 -4.02 7.26
C ARG A 267 -16.47 -5.10 6.65
N ASP A 268 -17.45 -5.60 7.41
CA ASP A 268 -18.37 -6.62 6.92
C ASP A 268 -19.09 -6.20 5.64
N SER A 269 -19.48 -4.93 5.53
CA SER A 269 -20.12 -4.37 4.33
C SER A 269 -19.23 -4.28 3.09
N GLN A 270 -17.93 -4.53 3.21
CA GLN A 270 -16.95 -4.51 2.12
C GLN A 270 -16.51 -5.91 1.71
N ARG A 271 -16.87 -6.95 2.48
CA ARG A 271 -16.43 -8.32 2.20
C ARG A 271 -17.11 -8.85 0.96
N LEU A 272 -16.33 -9.39 0.03
CA LEU A 272 -16.88 -10.13 -1.10
C LEU A 272 -17.26 -11.54 -0.64
N ALA A 273 -18.46 -12.00 -1.03
CA ALA A 273 -18.89 -13.36 -0.73
C ALA A 273 -17.94 -14.36 -1.39
N GLY A 274 -17.34 -15.27 -0.60
CA GLY A 274 -16.39 -16.29 -1.08
C GLY A 274 -14.94 -16.10 -0.63
N THR A 275 -14.54 -14.96 -0.05
CA THR A 275 -13.14 -14.70 0.35
C THR A 275 -12.82 -15.07 1.81
N GLY A 276 -13.56 -16.04 2.38
CA GLY A 276 -13.37 -16.50 3.76
C GLY A 276 -12.09 -17.31 3.90
N THR A 277 -11.26 -16.99 4.90
CA THR A 277 -10.16 -17.84 5.36
C THR A 277 -10.68 -19.25 5.59
N GLY A 278 -10.02 -20.23 4.97
CA GLY A 278 -10.50 -21.60 4.77
C GLY A 278 -11.32 -22.19 5.91
N GLU A 279 -12.62 -22.34 5.68
CA GLU A 279 -13.40 -23.43 6.26
C GLU A 279 -13.41 -24.57 5.24
N THR A 280 -12.87 -25.72 5.65
CA THR A 280 -12.93 -26.98 4.90
C THR A 280 -14.38 -27.33 4.62
N VAL A 281 -14.78 -27.26 3.35
CA VAL A 281 -16.05 -27.82 2.88
C VAL A 281 -15.94 -29.33 2.90
N SER A 282 -16.59 -29.97 3.87
CA SER A 282 -16.91 -31.38 3.80
C SER A 282 -17.81 -31.61 2.58
N ALA A 283 -17.30 -32.37 1.61
CA ALA A 283 -18.04 -32.76 0.42
C ALA A 283 -19.16 -33.74 0.80
N ASP A 284 -20.41 -33.30 0.67
CA ASP A 284 -21.54 -34.21 0.52
C ASP A 284 -21.86 -34.36 -0.96
N VAL A 285 -21.67 -35.58 -1.45
CA VAL A 285 -21.97 -36.00 -2.81
C VAL A 285 -23.46 -36.31 -2.89
N GLY A 286 -24.19 -35.51 -3.66
CA GLY A 286 -25.59 -35.75 -4.01
C GLY A 286 -25.80 -35.47 -5.49
N ALA A 287 -26.19 -36.50 -6.23
CA ALA A 287 -26.29 -36.52 -7.68
C ALA A 287 -27.56 -35.87 -8.24
N ASP A 288 -27.46 -35.54 -9.53
CA ASP A 288 -28.50 -35.55 -10.57
C ASP A 288 -29.13 -34.19 -10.99
N GLY A 289 -29.23 -33.99 -12.31
CA GLY A 289 -29.96 -32.86 -12.93
C GLY A 289 -29.22 -32.14 -14.07
N THR A 290 -29.51 -32.54 -15.31
CA THR A 290 -29.05 -31.98 -16.61
C THR A 290 -29.56 -30.55 -16.91
N PRO A 291 -28.99 -29.84 -17.92
CA PRO A 291 -28.93 -28.38 -17.96
C PRO A 291 -30.12 -27.71 -18.65
N ARG A 292 -30.38 -26.45 -18.31
CA ARG A 292 -31.19 -25.52 -19.11
C ARG A 292 -30.35 -24.33 -19.57
N ALA A 293 -30.39 -24.10 -20.87
CA ALA A 293 -29.93 -22.90 -21.54
C ALA A 293 -31.04 -21.83 -21.48
N ASP A 294 -30.60 -20.57 -21.36
CA ASP A 294 -31.19 -19.31 -21.86
C ASP A 294 -30.22 -18.21 -21.35
N GLY A 295 -29.76 -17.19 -22.07
CA GLY A 295 -30.29 -16.53 -23.25
C GLY A 295 -30.31 -15.01 -22.99
N GLY A 296 -29.21 -14.31 -23.31
CA GLY A 296 -29.16 -12.88 -23.64
C GLY A 296 -29.31 -11.83 -22.53
N ALA A 297 -28.33 -10.91 -22.41
CA ALA A 297 -28.46 -9.53 -22.90
C ALA A 297 -27.29 -8.65 -22.46
N ASP A 298 -26.83 -7.87 -23.43
CA ASP A 298 -25.83 -6.81 -23.37
C ASP A 298 -26.09 -5.75 -22.28
N GLY A 299 -25.01 -5.27 -21.69
CA GLY A 299 -25.00 -4.16 -20.74
C GLY A 299 -23.62 -3.52 -20.62
N ALA A 300 -23.12 -2.97 -21.73
CA ALA A 300 -21.87 -2.21 -21.78
C ALA A 300 -21.95 -0.96 -20.89
N LEU A 301 -21.26 -0.98 -19.75
CA LEU A 301 -20.99 0.22 -18.96
C LEU A 301 -19.63 0.79 -19.39
N ARG A 302 -19.71 1.98 -19.99
CA ARG A 302 -18.59 2.79 -20.46
C ARG A 302 -17.64 3.09 -19.30
N ALA A 303 -16.39 2.68 -19.47
CA ALA A 303 -15.26 3.17 -18.69
C ALA A 303 -14.82 4.52 -19.30
N ASP A 304 -14.94 5.60 -18.54
CA ASP A 304 -14.30 6.86 -18.87
C ASP A 304 -12.78 6.70 -18.72
N GLY A 305 -12.09 6.50 -19.85
CA GLY A 305 -10.68 6.89 -20.00
C GLY A 305 -10.60 8.42 -19.86
N GLY A 306 -9.65 9.00 -19.15
CA GLY A 306 -8.22 8.74 -19.18
C GLY A 306 -7.57 9.94 -19.86
N VAL A 307 -6.78 10.75 -19.14
CA VAL A 307 -5.64 11.45 -19.73
C VAL A 307 -4.62 11.86 -18.67
N ASP A 308 -3.37 11.59 -19.05
CA ASP A 308 -2.12 11.95 -18.41
C ASP A 308 -1.97 13.43 -18.07
N GLY A 309 -1.39 13.68 -16.88
CA GLY A 309 -0.79 14.95 -16.52
C GLY A 309 0.72 14.81 -16.42
N ALA A 310 1.39 14.53 -17.54
CA ALA A 310 2.84 14.69 -17.66
C ALA A 310 3.15 16.19 -17.64
N LEU A 311 3.54 16.73 -16.48
CA LEU A 311 4.10 18.07 -16.38
C LEU A 311 5.47 18.09 -17.09
N ARG A 312 5.49 18.72 -18.26
CA ARG A 312 6.71 19.22 -18.90
C ARG A 312 7.30 20.31 -18.02
N ALA A 313 8.57 20.17 -17.65
CA ALA A 313 9.37 21.25 -17.10
C ALA A 313 10.12 21.93 -18.25
N ASP A 314 9.73 23.16 -18.58
CA ASP A 314 10.54 24.02 -19.43
C ASP A 314 11.66 24.64 -18.60
N GLY A 315 12.87 24.59 -19.17
CA GLY A 315 14.08 25.15 -18.60
C GLY A 315 14.10 26.68 -18.67
N GLY A 316 14.51 27.29 -17.57
CA GLY A 316 15.01 28.66 -17.51
C GLY A 316 16.17 28.68 -16.53
N ALA A 317 17.38 28.87 -17.06
CA ALA A 317 18.59 29.08 -16.29
C ALA A 317 18.57 30.47 -15.64
N ASP A 318 18.96 30.57 -14.37
CA ASP A 318 19.96 31.53 -13.90
C ASP A 318 20.29 31.35 -12.40
N GLY A 319 21.58 31.46 -12.08
CA GLY A 319 22.03 32.16 -10.86
C GLY A 319 22.26 31.38 -9.56
N ALA A 320 23.44 30.75 -9.46
CA ALA A 320 24.34 30.68 -8.29
C ALA A 320 23.79 30.74 -6.84
N GLY A 321 24.04 29.68 -6.06
CA GLY A 321 24.02 29.71 -4.60
C GLY A 321 24.58 28.43 -3.98
N ARG A 322 25.64 28.56 -3.19
CA ARG A 322 26.52 27.49 -2.70
C ARG A 322 25.93 26.64 -1.56
N THR A 323 26.25 25.33 -1.64
CA THR A 323 26.70 24.38 -0.59
C THR A 323 25.84 24.11 0.66
N GLY A 324 25.54 22.82 0.88
CA GLY A 324 25.11 22.28 2.17
C GLY A 324 24.68 20.81 2.14
N THR A 325 25.56 19.90 1.73
CA THR A 325 25.32 18.45 1.87
C THR A 325 25.59 18.02 3.31
N ALA A 326 24.53 17.76 4.10
CA ALA A 326 24.66 17.10 5.38
C ALA A 326 24.82 15.59 5.16
N ARG A 327 26.04 15.08 5.33
CA ARG A 327 26.32 13.65 5.47
C ARG A 327 25.99 13.24 6.90
N TYR A 328 25.08 12.27 7.06
CA TYR A 328 24.84 11.62 8.33
C TYR A 328 25.95 10.59 8.57
N ASP A 329 26.85 10.89 9.50
CA ASP A 329 27.79 9.92 10.05
C ASP A 329 27.27 9.48 11.43
N ARG A 330 27.08 8.18 11.63
CA ARG A 330 26.76 7.59 12.94
C ARG A 330 27.82 6.55 13.25
N SER A 331 28.75 6.93 14.14
CA SER A 331 29.53 5.97 14.92
C SER A 331 28.74 5.55 16.17
N PRO A 332 28.84 4.29 16.62
CA PRO A 332 28.14 3.82 17.81
C PRO A 332 28.97 4.15 19.07
N SER A 333 28.31 4.68 20.10
CA SER A 333 28.85 4.71 21.45
C SER A 333 28.43 3.43 22.20
N THR A 334 29.43 2.86 22.85
CA THR A 334 29.46 1.71 23.77
C THR A 334 28.31 1.62 24.76
#